data_AF-A0A3M7FHR2-F1
#
_entry.id   AF-A0A3M7FHR2-F1
#
_cell.length_a   1.000
_cell.length_b   1.000
_cell.length_c   1.000
_cell.angle_alpha   90.00
_cell.angle_beta   90.00
_cell.angle_gamma   90.00
#
_symmetry.space_group_name_H-M   'P 1'
#
loop_
_entity.id
_entity.type
_entity.pdbx_description
1 polymer ?
#
loop_
_entity_poly.entity_id
_entity_poly.type
_entity_poly.pdbx_seq_one_letter_code
_entity_poly.pdbx_strand_id
1 'polypeptide(L)'
;MHLMYTLGPDGKRQYTLKKIVDGEVTKSAHPARFSPDDKYSRHRVTLKKRYGLLMMQQSTSRKPQCREPRLGTNTLAEDKKVLGQ
;
A
#
# COMPACT_ATOMS: atom_id res chain seq x y z
N MET A 1 18.35 10.61 1.22
CA MET A 1 17.87 10.92 2.58
C MET A 1 18.20 9.76 3.49
N HIS A 2 18.94 10.01 4.58
CA HIS A 2 19.44 8.94 5.46
C HIS A 2 18.59 8.71 6.71
N LEU A 3 17.67 9.63 7.02
CA LEU A 3 16.82 9.52 8.20
C LEU A 3 15.68 8.53 7.95
N MET A 4 15.63 7.51 8.78
CA MET A 4 14.66 6.42 8.75
C MET A 4 13.86 6.38 10.06
N TYR A 5 12.75 5.64 10.07
CA TYR A 5 11.95 5.43 11.28
C TYR A 5 11.24 4.08 11.32
N THR A 6 10.90 3.65 12.53
CA THR A 6 9.96 2.56 12.85
C THR A 6 8.79 3.12 13.67
N LEU A 7 7.67 2.38 13.73
CA LEU A 7 6.54 2.73 14.58
C LEU A 7 6.66 1.96 15.90
N GLY A 8 6.83 2.70 17.00
CA GLY A 8 6.83 2.11 18.33
C GLY A 8 5.43 1.65 18.78
N PRO A 9 5.34 0.92 19.91
CA PRO A 9 4.07 0.47 20.48
C PRO A 9 3.10 1.62 20.80
N ASP A 10 3.65 2.80 21.13
CA ASP A 10 2.87 4.01 21.42
C ASP A 10 2.34 4.71 20.15
N GLY A 11 2.63 4.18 18.96
CA GLY A 11 2.33 4.81 17.67
C GLY A 11 3.20 6.03 17.33
N LYS A 12 4.18 6.37 18.18
CA LYS A 12 5.18 7.41 17.93
C LYS A 12 6.30 6.86 17.03
N ARG A 13 6.88 7.76 16.23
CA ARG A 13 8.00 7.43 15.33
C ARG A 13 9.30 7.39 16.12
N GLN A 14 10.04 6.29 16.02
CA GLN A 14 11.41 6.18 16.54
C GLN A 14 12.38 6.32 15.38
N TYR A 15 13.27 7.33 15.44
CA TYR A 15 14.16 7.66 14.33
C TYR A 15 15.49 6.93 14.43
N THR A 16 16.03 6.57 13.26
CA THR A 16 17.29 5.82 13.14
C THR A 16 17.95 6.09 11.79
N LEU A 17 19.24 5.83 11.69
CA LEU A 17 19.99 5.83 10.43
C LEU A 17 20.16 4.42 9.85
N LYS A 18 19.84 3.38 10.65
CA LYS A 18 19.94 1.98 10.24
C LYS A 18 18.78 1.63 9.30
N LYS A 19 19.04 0.79 8.29
CA LYS A 19 18.01 0.33 7.35
C LYS A 19 17.12 -0.77 7.94
N ILE A 20 17.65 -1.56 8.87
CA ILE A 20 16.96 -2.66 9.54
C ILE A 20 17.17 -2.50 11.04
N VAL A 21 16.10 -2.60 11.81
CA VAL A 21 16.11 -2.59 13.27
C VAL A 21 15.20 -3.72 13.74
N ASP A 22 15.71 -4.63 14.58
CA ASP A 22 14.96 -5.74 15.18
C ASP A 22 14.17 -6.61 14.17
N GLY A 23 14.73 -6.78 12.96
CA GLY A 23 14.11 -7.53 11.86
C GLY A 23 13.06 -6.75 11.05
N GLU A 24 12.64 -5.56 11.49
CA GLU A 24 11.74 -4.68 10.74
C GLU A 24 12.53 -3.78 9.77
N VAL A 25 12.05 -3.68 8.54
CA VAL A 25 12.59 -2.76 7.54
C VAL A 25 12.10 -1.34 7.84
N THR A 26 13.05 -0.46 8.11
CA THR A 26 12.77 0.95 8.44
C THR A 26 12.25 1.73 7.23
N LYS A 27 11.38 2.71 7.49
CA LYS A 27 10.76 3.56 6.45
C LYS A 27 11.47 4.90 6.37
N SER A 28 11.49 5.53 5.21
CA SER A 28 12.06 6.88 5.07
C SER A 28 11.25 7.89 5.86
N ALA A 29 11.91 8.71 6.69
CA ALA A 29 11.25 9.74 7.48
C ALA A 29 10.71 10.90 6.64
N HIS A 30 11.19 11.03 5.40
CA HIS A 30 10.85 12.11 4.50
C HIS A 30 9.69 11.74 3.58
N PRO A 31 8.78 12.68 3.30
CA PRO A 31 7.68 12.44 2.36
C PRO A 31 8.22 12.28 0.93
N ALA A 32 7.44 11.60 0.08
CA ALA A 32 7.73 11.53 -1.34
C ALA A 32 7.74 12.94 -1.97
N ARG A 33 8.72 13.21 -2.82
CA ARG A 33 8.88 14.52 -3.48
C ARG A 33 7.67 14.80 -4.37
N PHE A 34 7.08 15.98 -4.20
CA PHE A 34 6.08 16.47 -5.15
C PHE A 34 6.78 16.93 -6.43
N SER A 35 6.24 16.55 -7.59
CA SER A 35 6.70 17.04 -8.89
C SER A 35 5.48 17.45 -9.71
N PRO A 36 5.45 18.66 -10.27
CA PRO A 36 4.32 19.12 -11.05
C PRO A 36 4.13 18.29 -12.34
N ASP A 37 5.22 17.77 -12.90
CA ASP A 37 5.22 16.89 -14.09
C ASP A 37 5.10 15.39 -13.73
N ASP A 38 4.46 15.04 -12.62
CA ASP A 38 4.24 13.64 -12.24
C ASP A 38 3.18 12.98 -13.14
N LYS A 39 3.65 12.26 -14.17
CA LYS A 39 2.84 11.47 -15.12
C LYS A 39 1.88 10.48 -14.42
N TYR A 40 2.22 9.97 -13.24
CA TYR A 40 1.42 8.97 -12.53
C TYR A 40 0.47 9.56 -11.48
N SER A 41 0.35 10.89 -11.43
CA SER A 41 -0.58 11.61 -10.53
C SER A 41 -2.03 11.11 -10.65
N ARG A 42 -2.55 10.99 -11.88
CA ARG A 42 -3.90 10.46 -12.16
C ARG A 42 -4.09 9.04 -11.62
N HIS A 43 -3.13 8.15 -11.89
CA HIS A 43 -3.18 6.75 -11.47
C HIS A 43 -3.22 6.62 -9.94
N ARG A 44 -2.40 7.41 -9.23
CA ARG A 44 -2.36 7.45 -7.77
C ARG A 44 -3.71 7.85 -7.18
N VAL A 45 -4.36 8.87 -7.75
CA VAL A 45 -5.69 9.32 -7.31
C VAL A 45 -6.74 8.24 -7.56
N THR A 46 -6.76 7.62 -8.74
CA THR A 46 -7.71 6.54 -9.06
C THR A 46 -7.56 5.34 -8.11
N LEU A 47 -6.33 4.91 -7.81
CA LEU A 47 -6.07 3.87 -6.82
C LEU A 47 -6.60 4.24 -5.44
N LYS A 48 -6.29 5.44 -4.95
CA LYS A 48 -6.78 5.91 -3.64
C LYS A 48 -8.32 5.95 -3.58
N LYS A 49 -8.99 6.35 -4.67
CA LYS A 49 -10.45 6.35 -4.76
C LYS A 49 -11.04 4.93 -4.74
N ARG A 50 -10.46 3.97 -5.49
CA ARG A 50 -10.94 2.57 -5.54
C ARG A 50 -10.91 1.90 -4.16
N TYR A 51 -9.87 2.17 -3.37
CA TYR A 51 -9.71 1.59 -2.04
C TYR A 51 -10.31 2.46 -0.91
N GLY A 52 -10.99 3.58 -1.23
CA GLY A 52 -11.56 4.48 -0.22
C GLY A 52 -10.51 5.10 0.73
N LEU A 53 -9.27 5.24 0.26
CA LEU A 53 -8.14 5.81 1.00
C LEU A 53 -8.02 7.33 0.83
N LEU A 54 -8.93 7.95 0.07
CA LEU A 54 -8.97 9.40 -0.08
C LEU A 54 -9.49 10.03 1.22
N MET A 55 -8.79 11.03 1.73
CA MET A 55 -9.14 11.67 3.02
C MET A 55 -10.59 12.18 3.05
N MET A 56 -11.10 12.73 1.94
CA MET A 56 -12.49 13.21 1.85
C MET A 56 -13.56 12.10 1.88
N GLN A 57 -13.18 10.84 1.63
CA GLN A 57 -14.12 9.70 1.64
C GLN A 57 -14.16 9.00 2.99
N GLN A 58 -13.21 9.27 3.88
CA GLN A 58 -13.17 8.66 5.21
C GLN A 58 -14.20 9.35 6.10
N SER A 59 -15.39 8.75 6.24
CA SER A 59 -16.27 9.07 7.36
C SER A 59 -15.47 8.87 8.65
N THR A 60 -15.51 9.84 9.56
CA THR A 60 -14.68 9.99 10.78
C THR A 60 -14.64 8.80 11.74
N SER A 61 -15.32 7.68 11.44
CA SER A 61 -15.48 6.51 12.30
C SER A 61 -14.81 5.21 11.81
N ARG A 62 -14.27 5.13 10.59
CA ARG A 62 -13.70 3.86 10.07
C ARG A 62 -12.20 3.96 9.84
N LYS A 63 -11.43 3.24 10.67
CA LYS A 63 -10.00 3.00 10.41
C LYS A 63 -9.85 2.34 9.03
N PRO A 64 -8.93 2.79 8.16
CA PRO A 64 -8.68 2.13 6.89
C PRO A 64 -8.05 0.78 7.18
N GLN A 65 -8.86 -0.27 7.19
CA GLN A 65 -8.36 -1.64 7.08
C GLN A 65 -7.95 -1.83 5.63
N CYS A 66 -6.69 -2.21 5.38
CA CYS A 66 -6.28 -2.79 4.12
C CYS A 66 -7.19 -3.99 3.88
N ARG A 67 -8.21 -3.85 3.03
CA ARG A 67 -8.98 -5.01 2.58
C ARG A 67 -8.02 -5.84 1.75
N GLU A 68 -7.66 -7.02 2.26
CA GLU A 68 -6.90 -7.99 1.49
C GLU A 68 -7.58 -8.17 0.13
N PRO A 69 -6.82 -8.20 -0.98
CA PRO A 69 -7.39 -8.63 -2.24
C PRO A 69 -7.92 -10.04 -2.01
N ARG A 70 -9.23 -10.26 -2.17
CA ARG A 70 -9.74 -11.63 -2.25
C ARG A 70 -9.03 -12.25 -3.44
N LEU A 71 -8.08 -13.15 -3.18
CA LEU A 71 -7.60 -14.08 -4.19
C LEU A 71 -8.84 -14.81 -4.70
N GLY A 72 -9.33 -14.42 -5.88
CA GLY A 72 -10.26 -15.23 -6.62
C GLY A 72 -9.56 -16.57 -6.83
N THR A 73 -10.08 -17.62 -6.23
CA THR A 73 -9.66 -18.98 -6.54
C THR A 73 -9.97 -19.18 -8.03
N ASN A 74 -8.93 -19.16 -8.85
CA ASN A 74 -9.03 -19.64 -10.22
C ASN A 74 -9.41 -21.12 -10.12
N THR A 75 -10.69 -21.42 -10.35
CA THR A 75 -11.12 -22.77 -10.69
C THR A 75 -10.53 -23.11 -12.04
N LEU A 76 -9.38 -23.78 -12.02
CA LEU A 76 -8.85 -24.58 -13.13
C LEU A 76 -9.85 -25.71 -13.43
N ALA A 77 -10.93 -25.41 -14.13
CA ALA A 77 -11.93 -26.40 -14.53
C ALA A 77 -12.61 -26.13 -15.88
N GLU A 78 -12.08 -25.24 -16.71
CA GLU A 78 -12.59 -25.03 -18.08
C GLU A 78 -11.46 -24.90 -19.10
N ASP A 79 -10.55 -25.89 -19.17
CA ASP A 79 -9.58 -26.01 -20.27
C ASP A 79 -9.29 -27.49 -20.61
N LYS A 80 -10.33 -28.32 -20.66
CA LYS A 80 -10.25 -29.70 -21.21
C LYS A 80 -11.40 -30.04 -22.17
N LYS A 81 -11.88 -29.05 -22.93
CA LYS A 81 -12.87 -29.28 -24.02
C LYS A 81 -12.40 -28.79 -25.39
N VAL A 82 -11.08 -28.72 -25.61
CA VAL A 82 -10.47 -28.53 -26.94
C VAL A 82 -9.30 -29.51 -27.11
N LEU A 83 -9.57 -30.81 -26.94
CA LEU A 83 -8.85 -31.85 -27.65
C LEU A 83 -9.72 -33.11 -27.65
N GLY A 84 -10.46 -33.28 -28.73
CA GLY A 84 -11.45 -34.33 -28.90
C GLY A 84 -11.77 -34.52 -30.37
N GLN A 85 -10.73 -34.86 -31.14
CA GLN A 85 -10.66 -35.70 -32.35
C GLN A 85 -9.31 -35.49 -33.02
#